data_AF-A0A937Z3L5-F1
#
_entry.id   AF-A0A937Z3L5-F1
#
_cell.length_a   1.000
_cell.length_b   1.000
_cell.length_c   1.000
_cell.angle_alpha   90.00
_cell.angle_beta   90.00
_cell.angle_gamma   90.00
#
_symmetry.space_group_name_H-M   'P 1'
#
loop_
_entity.id
_entity.type
_entity.pdbx_description
1 polymer ?
#
loop_
_entity_poly.entity_id
_entity_poly.type
_entity_poly.pdbx_seq_one_letter_code
_entity_poly.pdbx_strand_id
1 'polypeptide(L)'
;MRANSLSLRLILSSALVSIVLLVAAALLLASLFSAALERNFDSRLRAVLDGLLANVELGEDGAPALSQQLADTRFSLPLSGWYWQVIPPAGSDIPDLASESLLERRLKPDATLLAQRDGDGIAGFYMQDEQEIDGRAVKLRAIEQGFKLPGRDGEFSFLVAGNFDELRQEVRAFRHTLFIILGLLGAGLMAAIFVQVKFGLRPLKTMESKLTLIREGKAERLDGTFPAEIQPVADELNLLIQSNSEIIERARTQVGNLAHALKTPLSVLANEASAHKGPLASKVTEQAQVMRDQVSLYLDRARRAARAQGLGAVTDVQPVIDGLARTLQRIYR
;
A
#
# COMPACT_ATOMS: atom_id res chain seq x y z
N MET A 1 1.06 0.95 15.95
CA MET A 1 -0.25 1.58 15.65
C MET A 1 -1.33 0.62 16.13
N ARG A 2 -2.41 1.09 16.79
CA ARG A 2 -3.52 0.20 17.19
C ARG A 2 -4.16 -0.40 15.93
N ALA A 3 -4.47 -1.70 15.95
CA ALA A 3 -4.99 -2.44 14.80
C ALA A 3 -6.33 -1.89 14.25
N ASN A 4 -7.10 -1.18 15.08
CA ASN A 4 -8.38 -0.57 14.69
C ASN A 4 -8.28 0.96 14.48
N SER A 5 -7.25 1.43 13.77
CA SER A 5 -7.07 2.86 13.47
C SER A 5 -7.55 3.20 12.06
N LEU A 6 -8.37 4.25 11.93
CA LEU A 6 -8.78 4.81 10.63
C LEU A 6 -7.55 5.17 9.76
N SER A 7 -6.51 5.73 10.39
CA SER A 7 -5.24 6.05 9.70
C SER A 7 -4.56 4.83 9.09
N LEU A 8 -4.52 3.72 9.82
CA LEU A 8 -3.93 2.47 9.35
C LEU A 8 -4.74 1.90 8.18
N ARG A 9 -6.07 1.89 8.30
CA ARG A 9 -6.97 1.39 7.25
C ARG A 9 -6.83 2.18 5.95
N LEU A 10 -6.81 3.52 6.03
CA LEU A 10 -6.66 4.39 4.85
C LEU A 10 -5.30 4.22 4.18
N ILE A 11 -4.22 4.13 4.97
CA ILE A 11 -2.88 3.89 4.42
C ILE A 11 -2.83 2.51 3.77
N LEU A 12 -3.31 1.46 4.43
CA LEU A 12 -3.28 0.10 3.89
C LEU A 12 -4.13 -0.05 2.62
N SER A 13 -5.34 0.51 2.58
CA SER A 13 -6.19 0.42 1.39
C SER A 13 -5.57 1.15 0.19
N SER A 14 -5.06 2.36 0.41
CA SER A 14 -4.42 3.16 -0.65
C SER A 14 -3.10 2.55 -1.10
N ALA A 15 -2.32 2.01 -0.16
CA ALA A 15 -1.08 1.31 -0.43
C ALA A 15 -1.33 0.04 -1.25
N LEU A 16 -2.33 -0.75 -0.87
CA LEU A 16 -2.69 -1.97 -1.59
C LEU A 16 -3.04 -1.67 -3.04
N VAL A 17 -3.93 -0.71 -3.28
CA VAL A 17 -4.33 -0.31 -4.65
C VAL A 17 -3.11 0.18 -5.44
N SER A 18 -2.27 1.01 -4.83
CA SER A 18 -1.06 1.52 -5.48
C SER A 18 -0.09 0.39 -5.85
N ILE A 19 0.15 -0.55 -4.94
CA ILE A 19 1.02 -1.71 -5.19
C ILE A 19 0.45 -2.57 -6.31
N VAL A 20 -0.85 -2.88 -6.28
CA VAL A 20 -1.51 -3.68 -7.32
C VAL A 20 -1.37 -3.02 -8.68
N LEU A 21 -1.62 -1.71 -8.79
CA LEU A 21 -1.48 -0.97 -10.04
C LEU A 21 -0.03 -0.93 -10.54
N LEU A 22 0.94 -0.71 -9.65
CA LEU A 22 2.36 -0.71 -10.01
C LEU A 22 2.81 -2.10 -10.48
N VAL A 23 2.43 -3.17 -9.77
CA VAL A 23 2.76 -4.54 -10.18
C VAL A 23 2.13 -4.87 -11.53
N ALA A 24 0.85 -4.52 -11.74
CA ALA A 24 0.18 -4.72 -13.01
C ALA A 24 0.88 -3.96 -14.14
N ALA A 25 1.26 -2.70 -13.91
CA ALA A 25 2.01 -1.90 -14.87
C ALA A 25 3.40 -2.51 -15.17
N ALA A 26 4.14 -2.95 -14.16
CA ALA A 26 5.44 -3.60 -14.33
C ALA A 26 5.34 -4.84 -15.22
N LEU A 27 4.38 -5.72 -14.92
CA LEU A 27 4.16 -6.96 -15.67
C LEU A 27 3.72 -6.68 -17.11
N LEU A 28 2.81 -5.72 -17.31
CA LEU A 28 2.33 -5.33 -18.63
C LEU A 28 3.45 -4.71 -19.48
N LEU A 29 4.20 -3.75 -18.94
CA LEU A 29 5.29 -3.12 -19.71
C LEU A 29 6.41 -4.11 -20.02
N ALA A 30 6.78 -4.97 -19.07
CA ALA A 30 7.80 -6.00 -19.30
C ALA A 30 7.37 -7.02 -20.37
N SER A 31 6.09 -7.43 -20.40
CA SER A 31 5.58 -8.37 -21.39
C SER A 31 5.48 -7.74 -22.78
N LEU A 32 4.95 -6.52 -22.88
CA LEU A 32 4.85 -5.79 -24.14
C LEU A 32 6.23 -5.53 -24.76
N PHE A 33 7.21 -5.14 -23.94
CA PHE A 33 8.59 -4.92 -24.40
C PHE A 33 9.24 -6.21 -24.89
N SER A 34 9.13 -7.29 -24.12
CA SER A 34 9.70 -8.60 -24.52
C SER A 34 9.07 -9.11 -25.82
N ALA A 35 7.75 -9.01 -25.95
CA ALA A 35 7.05 -9.42 -27.16
C ALA A 35 7.38 -8.53 -28.36
N ALA A 36 7.59 -7.23 -28.16
CA ALA A 36 8.02 -6.31 -29.22
C ALA A 36 9.44 -6.62 -29.69
N LEU A 37 10.37 -6.92 -28.77
CA LEU A 37 11.73 -7.32 -29.11
C LEU A 37 11.77 -8.64 -29.88
N GLU A 38 10.99 -9.64 -29.45
CA GLU A 38 10.90 -10.92 -30.14
C GLU A 38 10.36 -10.77 -31.57
N ARG A 39 9.27 -10.00 -31.76
CA ARG A 39 8.74 -9.70 -33.10
C ARG A 39 9.75 -8.97 -33.99
N ASN A 40 10.48 -8.01 -33.43
CA ASN A 40 11.53 -7.30 -34.16
C ASN A 40 12.69 -8.22 -34.53
N PHE A 41 13.03 -9.16 -33.66
CA PHE A 41 14.06 -10.17 -33.93
C PHE A 41 13.64 -11.10 -35.06
N ASP A 42 12.43 -11.66 -34.98
CA ASP A 42 11.87 -12.53 -36.00
C ASP A 42 11.78 -11.82 -37.37
N SER A 43 11.40 -10.53 -37.38
CA SER A 43 11.38 -9.72 -38.60
C SER A 43 12.77 -9.54 -39.22
N ARG A 44 13.83 -9.42 -38.39
CA ARG A 44 15.22 -9.35 -38.88
C ARG A 44 15.69 -10.67 -39.45
N LEU A 45 15.39 -11.79 -38.77
CA LEU A 45 15.71 -13.11 -39.30
C LEU A 45 15.00 -13.33 -40.64
N ARG A 46 13.74 -12.91 -40.75
CA ARG A 46 12.95 -13.04 -41.97
C ARG A 46 13.54 -12.24 -43.13
N ALA A 47 14.03 -11.03 -42.89
CA ALA A 47 14.73 -10.25 -43.92
C ALA A 47 16.01 -10.95 -44.42
N VAL A 48 16.74 -11.64 -43.53
CA VAL A 48 17.91 -12.45 -43.92
C VAL A 48 17.47 -13.68 -44.72
N LEU A 49 16.41 -14.36 -44.28
CA LEU A 49 15.84 -15.51 -44.98
C LEU A 49 15.39 -15.15 -46.40
N ASP A 50 14.65 -14.06 -46.57
CA ASP A 50 14.21 -13.56 -47.87
C ASP A 50 15.42 -13.23 -48.77
N GLY A 51 16.48 -12.67 -48.18
CA GLY A 51 17.75 -12.44 -48.86
C GLY A 51 18.44 -13.74 -49.32
N LEU A 52 18.39 -14.80 -48.52
CA LEU A 52 18.92 -16.11 -48.91
C LEU A 52 18.09 -16.73 -50.03
N LEU A 53 16.76 -16.68 -49.93
CA LEU A 53 15.86 -17.20 -50.96
C LEU A 53 16.06 -16.49 -52.31
N ALA A 54 16.42 -15.20 -52.29
CA ALA A 54 16.67 -14.42 -53.50
C ALA A 54 18.07 -14.62 -54.12
N ASN A 55 19.07 -15.05 -53.35
CA ASN A 55 20.48 -15.11 -53.79
C ASN A 55 21.07 -16.52 -53.82
N VAL A 56 20.35 -17.55 -53.35
CA VAL A 56 20.79 -18.93 -53.48
C VAL A 56 20.28 -19.49 -54.80
N GLU A 57 21.22 -19.86 -55.66
CA GLU A 57 20.96 -20.49 -56.95
C GLU A 57 21.62 -21.87 -57.00
N LEU A 58 21.21 -22.71 -57.94
CA LEU A 58 21.89 -23.97 -58.20
C LEU A 58 23.12 -23.69 -59.08
N GLY A 59 24.30 -24.07 -58.60
CA GLY A 59 25.53 -24.04 -59.38
C GLY A 59 25.51 -25.03 -60.54
N GLU A 60 26.55 -25.00 -61.38
CA GLU A 60 26.70 -25.93 -62.53
C GLU A 60 26.79 -27.41 -62.10
N ASP A 61 27.22 -27.65 -60.86
CA ASP A 61 27.29 -28.96 -60.20
C ASP A 61 25.95 -29.39 -59.55
N GLY A 62 24.92 -28.53 -59.63
CA GLY A 62 23.62 -28.75 -59.02
C GLY A 62 23.61 -28.60 -57.49
N ALA A 63 24.68 -28.09 -56.89
CA ALA A 63 24.73 -27.75 -55.47
C ALA A 63 24.24 -26.30 -55.25
N PRO A 64 23.59 -26.01 -54.11
CA PRO A 64 23.21 -24.64 -53.77
C PRO A 64 24.47 -23.79 -53.57
N ALA A 65 24.58 -22.70 -54.30
CA ALA A 65 25.64 -21.72 -54.20
C ALA A 65 25.06 -20.33 -53.98
N LEU A 66 25.73 -19.52 -53.17
CA LEU A 66 25.33 -18.16 -52.91
C LEU A 66 25.92 -17.24 -53.98
N SER A 67 25.07 -16.57 -54.76
CA SER A 67 25.50 -15.70 -55.87
C SER A 67 26.11 -14.38 -55.38
N GLN A 68 25.64 -13.86 -54.26
CA GLN A 68 26.16 -12.67 -53.59
C GLN A 68 26.31 -12.89 -52.09
N GLN A 69 27.46 -12.52 -51.54
CA GLN A 69 27.73 -12.64 -50.11
C GLN A 69 26.74 -11.78 -49.30
N LEU A 70 26.19 -12.33 -48.22
CA LEU A 70 25.31 -11.57 -47.34
C LEU A 70 26.06 -10.37 -46.76
N ALA A 71 25.42 -9.21 -46.72
CA ALA A 71 26.01 -7.97 -46.22
C ALA A 71 26.34 -8.00 -44.71
N ASP A 72 25.77 -8.93 -43.95
CA ASP A 72 25.96 -9.03 -42.50
C ASP A 72 27.18 -9.89 -42.15
N THR A 73 28.25 -9.23 -41.68
CA THR A 73 29.53 -9.85 -41.31
C THR A 73 29.42 -10.83 -40.14
N ARG A 74 28.32 -10.84 -39.40
CA ARG A 74 28.14 -11.80 -38.29
C ARG A 74 28.05 -13.24 -38.81
N PHE A 75 27.63 -13.46 -40.05
CA PHE A 75 27.60 -14.79 -40.65
C PHE A 75 28.97 -15.28 -41.13
N SER A 76 29.99 -14.42 -41.17
CA SER A 76 31.37 -14.81 -41.50
C SER A 76 32.26 -15.02 -40.28
N LEU A 77 31.84 -14.51 -39.11
CA LEU A 77 32.61 -14.64 -37.87
C LEU A 77 32.35 -16.00 -37.20
N PRO A 78 33.39 -16.83 -36.96
CA PRO A 78 33.24 -18.09 -36.24
C PRO A 78 32.61 -17.88 -34.87
N LEU A 79 31.64 -18.74 -34.50
CA LEU A 79 30.97 -18.72 -33.19
C LEU A 79 30.27 -17.38 -32.87
N SER A 80 29.81 -16.65 -33.89
CA SER A 80 29.07 -15.40 -33.68
C SER A 80 27.68 -15.60 -33.05
N GLY A 81 27.15 -16.83 -33.05
CA GLY A 81 25.76 -17.10 -32.70
C GLY A 81 24.75 -16.68 -33.79
N TRP A 82 25.23 -16.29 -34.97
CA TRP A 82 24.44 -15.97 -36.15
C TRP A 82 24.78 -16.95 -37.25
N TYR A 83 23.80 -17.76 -37.66
CA TYR A 83 24.00 -18.87 -38.57
C TYR A 83 22.92 -18.89 -39.63
N TRP A 84 23.28 -19.32 -40.83
CA TRP A 84 22.30 -19.73 -41.82
C TRP A 84 22.75 -21.03 -42.47
N GLN A 85 21.79 -21.82 -42.93
CA GLN A 85 22.05 -23.04 -43.68
C GLN A 85 20.93 -23.32 -44.67
N VAL A 86 21.29 -23.96 -45.78
CA VAL A 86 20.40 -24.47 -46.81
C VAL A 86 20.60 -25.97 -46.84
N ILE A 87 19.60 -26.70 -46.36
CA ILE A 87 19.61 -28.16 -46.29
C ILE A 87 18.88 -28.68 -47.53
N PRO A 88 19.52 -29.51 -48.37
CA PRO A 88 18.88 -30.10 -49.52
C PRO A 88 17.88 -31.20 -49.10
N PRO A 89 17.00 -31.63 -50.02
CA PRO A 89 15.98 -32.64 -49.72
C PRO A 89 16.61 -33.94 -49.18
N ALA A 90 15.94 -34.56 -48.20
CA ALA A 90 16.41 -35.82 -47.61
C ALA A 90 16.57 -36.91 -48.69
N GLY A 91 17.74 -37.55 -48.72
CA GLY A 91 18.10 -38.58 -49.73
C GLY A 91 18.78 -38.03 -50.99
N SER A 92 19.15 -36.75 -51.02
CA SER A 92 20.01 -36.18 -52.06
C SER A 92 21.50 -36.25 -51.68
N ASP A 93 22.38 -36.50 -52.66
CA ASP A 93 23.85 -36.50 -52.48
C ASP A 93 24.46 -35.08 -52.49
N ILE A 94 23.64 -34.06 -52.29
CA ILE A 94 24.06 -32.66 -52.36
C ILE A 94 24.58 -32.23 -50.98
N PRO A 95 25.74 -31.54 -50.90
CA PRO A 95 26.21 -31.00 -49.63
C PRO A 95 25.36 -29.82 -49.16
N ASP A 96 25.13 -29.75 -47.86
CA ASP A 96 24.53 -28.60 -47.18
C ASP A 96 25.38 -27.34 -47.38
N LEU A 97 24.76 -26.24 -47.80
CA LEU A 97 25.39 -24.92 -47.83
C LEU A 97 25.14 -24.23 -46.49
N ALA A 98 26.18 -23.72 -45.83
CA ALA A 98 26.05 -23.04 -44.55
C ALA A 98 26.96 -21.82 -44.46
N SER A 99 26.62 -20.92 -43.54
CA SER A 99 27.43 -19.76 -43.18
C SER A 99 28.81 -20.17 -42.65
N GLU A 100 29.86 -19.41 -42.98
CA GLU A 100 31.22 -19.63 -42.47
C GLU A 100 31.28 -19.62 -40.93
N SER A 101 30.39 -18.86 -40.28
CA SER A 101 30.25 -18.84 -38.82
C SER A 101 29.93 -20.21 -38.18
N LEU A 102 29.32 -21.12 -38.94
CA LEU A 102 28.93 -22.46 -38.51
C LEU A 102 30.06 -23.49 -38.74
N LEU A 103 31.08 -23.15 -39.54
CA LEU A 103 32.21 -23.99 -39.90
C LEU A 103 31.73 -25.36 -40.47
N GLU A 104 32.27 -26.47 -39.95
CA GLU A 104 31.87 -27.83 -40.34
C GLU A 104 30.59 -28.32 -39.65
N ARG A 105 29.99 -27.54 -38.75
CA ARG A 105 28.78 -27.94 -38.00
C ARG A 105 27.52 -27.77 -38.85
N ARG A 106 26.46 -28.49 -38.50
CA ARG A 106 25.13 -28.37 -39.12
C ARG A 106 24.06 -28.38 -38.05
N LEU A 107 23.16 -27.41 -38.10
CA LEU A 107 22.05 -27.30 -37.16
C LEU A 107 21.00 -28.34 -37.57
N LYS A 108 20.61 -29.22 -36.66
CA LYS A 108 19.59 -30.26 -36.91
C LYS A 108 18.34 -29.92 -36.13
N PRO A 109 17.41 -29.12 -36.69
CA PRO A 109 16.16 -28.84 -36.02
C PRO A 109 15.32 -30.12 -35.91
N ASP A 110 14.73 -30.34 -34.73
CA ASP A 110 13.81 -31.46 -34.52
C ASP A 110 12.59 -31.32 -35.43
N ALA A 111 12.15 -32.41 -36.05
CA ALA A 111 11.02 -32.42 -36.97
C ALA A 111 9.70 -31.93 -36.33
N THR A 112 9.57 -32.03 -35.00
CA THR A 112 8.44 -31.52 -34.23
C THR A 112 8.41 -29.99 -34.16
N LEU A 113 9.58 -29.33 -34.17
CA LEU A 113 9.70 -27.88 -34.18
C LEU A 113 9.34 -27.29 -35.55
N LEU A 114 9.59 -28.05 -36.61
CA LEU A 114 9.25 -27.69 -37.99
C LEU A 114 7.77 -27.91 -38.34
N ALA A 115 7.00 -28.58 -37.47
CA ALA A 115 5.60 -28.89 -37.71
C ALA A 115 4.65 -27.68 -37.47
N GLN A 116 5.08 -26.68 -36.70
CA GLN A 116 4.34 -25.45 -36.48
C GLN A 116 4.82 -24.36 -37.43
N ARG A 117 4.19 -24.28 -38.60
CA ARG A 117 4.41 -23.22 -39.60
C ARG A 117 3.32 -22.15 -39.51
N ASP A 118 3.70 -20.90 -39.75
CA ASP A 118 2.77 -19.78 -39.90
C ASP A 118 2.07 -19.80 -41.28
N GLY A 119 1.25 -18.77 -41.55
CA GLY A 119 0.52 -18.64 -42.82
C GLY A 119 1.42 -18.45 -44.05
N ASP A 120 2.69 -18.09 -43.86
CA ASP A 120 3.69 -17.92 -44.91
C ASP A 120 4.58 -19.17 -45.06
N GLY A 121 4.29 -20.24 -44.31
CA GLY A 121 5.05 -21.48 -44.33
C GLY A 121 6.34 -21.43 -43.50
N ILE A 122 6.52 -20.42 -42.64
CA ILE A 122 7.73 -20.25 -41.83
C ILE A 122 7.53 -20.92 -40.47
N ALA A 123 8.48 -21.79 -40.08
CA ALA A 123 8.55 -22.37 -38.74
C ALA A 123 9.52 -21.57 -37.86
N GLY A 124 9.00 -20.86 -36.87
CA GLY A 124 9.83 -20.11 -35.91
C GLY A 124 9.96 -20.85 -34.58
N PHE A 125 11.16 -21.29 -34.20
CA PHE A 125 11.41 -22.04 -32.96
C PHE A 125 12.63 -21.55 -32.18
N TYR A 126 12.79 -22.09 -30.97
CA TYR A 126 13.96 -21.87 -30.14
C TYR A 126 14.79 -23.15 -30.09
N MET A 127 16.11 -23.02 -30.17
CA MET A 127 17.04 -24.12 -29.98
C MET A 127 18.21 -23.68 -29.10
N GLN A 128 18.99 -24.63 -28.62
CA GLN A 128 20.27 -24.34 -27.95
C GLN A 128 21.39 -24.66 -28.92
N ASP A 129 22.40 -23.78 -28.97
CA ASP A 129 23.67 -24.11 -29.62
C ASP A 129 24.32 -25.24 -28.81
N GLU A 130 24.77 -26.29 -29.50
CA GLU A 130 25.50 -27.40 -28.89
C GLU A 130 26.85 -26.94 -28.32
N GLN A 131 27.40 -25.84 -28.83
CA GLN A 131 28.58 -25.23 -28.25
C GLN A 131 28.24 -24.11 -27.28
N GLU A 132 28.98 -24.13 -26.17
CA GLU A 132 28.98 -23.06 -25.20
C GLU A 132 29.87 -21.90 -25.67
N ILE A 133 29.30 -20.71 -25.78
CA ILE A 133 30.08 -19.47 -25.95
C ILE A 133 30.37 -18.97 -24.53
N ASP A 134 31.65 -18.78 -24.19
CA ASP A 134 32.11 -18.40 -22.85
C ASP A 134 31.62 -19.34 -21.71
N GLY A 135 31.52 -20.65 -21.98
CA GLY A 135 31.11 -21.65 -20.98
C GLY A 135 29.62 -21.58 -20.60
N ARG A 136 28.78 -21.04 -21.50
CA ARG A 136 27.32 -21.05 -21.36
C ARG A 136 26.64 -21.50 -22.64
N ALA A 137 25.65 -22.37 -22.49
CA ALA A 137 24.76 -22.75 -23.59
C ALA A 137 24.03 -21.51 -24.14
N VAL A 138 24.20 -21.25 -25.43
CA VAL A 138 23.59 -20.11 -26.11
C VAL A 138 22.22 -20.49 -26.62
N LYS A 139 21.20 -19.71 -26.28
CA LYS A 139 19.87 -19.90 -26.85
C LYS A 139 19.78 -19.17 -28.18
N LEU A 140 19.47 -19.93 -29.22
CA LEU A 140 19.23 -19.44 -30.55
C LEU A 140 17.73 -19.33 -30.79
N ARG A 141 17.33 -18.26 -31.46
CA ARG A 141 16.01 -18.13 -32.09
C ARG A 141 16.23 -18.37 -33.58
N ALA A 142 15.51 -19.35 -34.12
CA ALA A 142 15.66 -19.78 -35.50
C ALA A 142 14.32 -19.72 -36.23
N ILE A 143 14.39 -19.39 -37.52
CA ILE A 143 13.28 -19.53 -38.45
C ILE A 143 13.70 -20.44 -39.60
N GLU A 144 12.75 -21.22 -40.09
CA GLU A 144 12.95 -22.16 -41.19
C GLU A 144 11.82 -22.04 -42.21
N GLN A 145 12.17 -22.12 -43.49
CA GLN A 145 11.20 -22.16 -44.57
C GLN A 145 11.64 -23.15 -45.64
N GLY A 146 10.72 -24.03 -46.03
CA GLY A 146 10.91 -24.90 -47.18
C GLY A 146 10.62 -24.14 -48.49
N PHE A 147 11.52 -24.26 -49.46
CA PHE A 147 11.39 -23.63 -50.76
C PHE A 147 11.84 -24.56 -51.89
N LYS A 148 11.11 -24.56 -53.01
CA LYS A 148 11.46 -25.35 -54.19
C LYS A 148 12.30 -24.50 -55.14
N LEU A 149 13.55 -24.90 -55.36
CA LEU A 149 14.42 -24.18 -56.30
C LEU A 149 14.03 -24.51 -57.75
N PRO A 150 14.02 -23.51 -58.66
CA PRO A 150 13.81 -23.76 -60.08
C PRO A 150 14.87 -24.73 -60.63
N GLY A 151 14.44 -25.78 -61.34
CA GLY A 151 15.36 -26.72 -62.01
C GLY A 151 15.61 -28.05 -61.29
N ARG A 152 15.04 -28.29 -60.10
CA ARG A 152 15.12 -29.60 -59.42
C ARG A 152 13.84 -29.92 -58.64
N ASP A 153 13.47 -31.19 -58.61
CA ASP A 153 12.38 -31.68 -57.77
C ASP A 153 12.86 -31.90 -56.34
N GLY A 154 12.26 -31.18 -55.39
CA GLY A 154 12.56 -31.29 -53.97
C GLY A 154 12.44 -29.94 -53.24
N GLU A 155 12.10 -29.99 -51.95
CA GLU A 155 12.01 -28.81 -51.10
C GLU A 155 13.32 -28.66 -50.32
N PHE A 156 14.00 -27.54 -50.53
CA PHE A 156 15.19 -27.14 -49.78
C PHE A 156 14.75 -26.40 -48.53
N SER A 157 15.35 -26.74 -47.39
CA SER A 157 15.07 -26.09 -46.12
C SER A 157 16.06 -24.95 -45.90
N PHE A 158 15.56 -23.72 -45.87
CA PHE A 158 16.33 -22.53 -45.56
C PHE A 158 16.15 -22.20 -44.09
N LEU A 159 17.23 -22.29 -43.30
CA LEU A 159 17.22 -21.99 -41.88
C LEU A 159 18.12 -20.78 -41.59
N VAL A 160 17.60 -19.83 -40.82
CA VAL A 160 18.36 -18.71 -40.25
C VAL A 160 18.20 -18.72 -38.74
N ALA A 161 19.30 -18.69 -38.02
CA ALA A 161 19.36 -18.64 -36.58
C ALA A 161 20.16 -17.44 -36.09
N GLY A 162 19.72 -16.84 -34.99
CA GLY A 162 20.42 -15.73 -34.34
C GLY A 162 20.48 -15.89 -32.82
N ASN A 163 21.47 -15.24 -32.23
CA ASN A 163 21.74 -15.26 -30.80
C ASN A 163 20.65 -14.53 -30.01
N PHE A 164 19.77 -15.27 -29.34
CA PHE A 164 18.70 -14.68 -28.54
C PHE A 164 19.18 -14.20 -27.17
N ASP A 165 20.37 -14.61 -26.72
CA ASP A 165 20.90 -14.22 -25.43
C ASP A 165 21.34 -12.76 -25.34
N GLU A 166 21.77 -12.19 -26.46
CA GLU A 166 22.00 -10.75 -26.60
C GLU A 166 20.72 -9.97 -26.24
N LEU A 167 19.58 -10.38 -26.78
CA LEU A 167 18.29 -9.76 -26.47
C LEU A 167 17.85 -10.03 -25.04
N ARG A 168 18.13 -11.22 -24.49
CA ARG A 168 17.82 -11.51 -23.08
C ARG A 168 18.60 -10.63 -22.11
N GLN A 169 19.80 -10.17 -22.47
CA GLN A 169 20.53 -9.18 -21.67
C GLN A 169 19.83 -7.83 -21.70
N GLU A 170 19.40 -7.36 -22.88
CA GLU A 170 18.63 -6.11 -23.02
C GLU A 170 17.31 -6.15 -22.23
N VAL A 171 16.55 -7.25 -22.34
CA VAL A 171 15.31 -7.45 -21.57
C VAL A 171 15.58 -7.43 -20.06
N ARG A 172 16.65 -8.08 -19.59
CA ARG A 172 17.02 -8.09 -18.17
C ARG A 172 17.41 -6.70 -17.68
N ALA A 173 18.20 -5.97 -18.45
CA ALA A 173 18.61 -4.60 -18.13
C ALA A 173 17.38 -3.68 -18.07
N PHE A 174 16.51 -3.73 -19.09
CA PHE A 174 15.26 -2.98 -19.11
C PHE A 174 14.39 -3.30 -17.90
N ARG A 175 14.17 -4.59 -17.60
CA ARG A 175 13.35 -5.02 -16.47
C ARG A 175 13.93 -4.56 -15.14
N HIS A 176 15.25 -4.59 -14.97
CA HIS A 176 15.92 -4.11 -13.77
C HIS A 176 15.70 -2.61 -13.58
N THR A 177 15.94 -1.81 -14.62
CA THR A 177 15.70 -0.36 -14.60
C THR A 177 14.22 -0.04 -14.37
N LEU A 178 13.30 -0.78 -15.00
CA LEU A 178 11.86 -0.65 -14.82
C LEU A 178 11.47 -0.86 -13.35
N PHE A 179 11.96 -1.94 -12.71
CA PHE A 179 11.68 -2.20 -11.29
C PHE A 179 12.29 -1.15 -10.36
N ILE A 180 13.48 -0.61 -10.67
CA ILE A 180 14.07 0.48 -9.89
C ILE A 180 13.20 1.74 -9.98
N ILE A 181 12.84 2.17 -11.19
CA ILE A 181 12.03 3.37 -11.41
C ILE A 181 10.66 3.22 -10.74
N LEU A 182 10.01 2.08 -10.94
CA LEU A 182 8.69 1.81 -10.38
C LEU A 182 8.73 1.62 -8.86
N GLY A 183 9.83 1.07 -8.33
CA GLY A 183 10.11 0.99 -6.90
C GLY A 183 10.30 2.37 -6.26
N LEU A 184 11.07 3.26 -6.91
CA LEU A 184 11.23 4.65 -6.48
C LEU A 184 9.91 5.42 -6.51
N LEU A 185 9.14 5.27 -7.60
CA LEU A 185 7.81 5.85 -7.72
C LEU A 185 6.89 5.32 -6.61
N GLY A 186 6.88 4.00 -6.39
CA GLY A 186 6.10 3.37 -5.33
C GLY A 186 6.48 3.87 -3.94
N ALA A 187 7.78 3.98 -3.64
CA ALA A 187 8.26 4.55 -2.38
C ALA A 187 7.82 6.01 -2.21
N GLY A 188 7.90 6.82 -3.27
CA GLY A 188 7.39 8.20 -3.28
C GLY A 188 5.89 8.30 -3.02
N LEU A 189 5.10 7.44 -3.67
CA LEU A 189 3.64 7.36 -3.44
C LEU A 189 3.31 6.96 -2.01
N MET A 190 4.02 5.98 -1.44
CA MET A 190 3.82 5.57 -0.04
C MET A 190 4.15 6.71 0.94
N ALA A 191 5.25 7.43 0.70
CA ALA A 191 5.61 8.60 1.49
C ALA A 191 4.54 9.69 1.38
N ALA A 192 4.04 9.97 0.17
CA ALA A 192 2.98 10.94 -0.07
C ALA A 192 1.68 10.55 0.65
N ILE A 193 1.21 9.30 0.52
CA ILE A 193 0.03 8.78 1.21
C ILE A 193 0.19 8.94 2.72
N PHE A 194 1.35 8.58 3.26
CA PHE A 194 1.63 8.70 4.69
C PHE A 194 1.55 10.17 5.17
N VAL A 195 2.16 11.09 4.42
CA VAL A 195 2.11 12.53 4.73
C VAL A 195 0.68 13.07 4.62
N GLN A 196 -0.05 12.73 3.55
CA GLN A 196 -1.44 13.14 3.33
C GLN A 196 -2.36 12.67 4.46
N VAL A 197 -2.28 11.40 4.85
CA VAL A 197 -3.11 10.86 5.94
C VAL A 197 -2.73 11.49 7.28
N LYS A 198 -1.44 11.67 7.56
CA LYS A 198 -1.00 12.30 8.82
C LYS A 198 -1.43 13.77 8.89
N PHE A 199 -1.36 14.50 7.78
CA PHE A 199 -1.78 15.88 7.69
C PHE A 199 -3.31 16.01 7.77
N GLY A 200 -4.04 15.20 7.01
CA GLY A 200 -5.51 15.22 6.95
C GLY A 200 -6.19 14.82 8.27
N LEU A 201 -5.58 13.92 9.06
CA LEU A 201 -6.12 13.51 10.37
C LEU A 201 -5.60 14.34 11.55
N ARG A 202 -4.67 15.29 11.33
CA ARG A 202 -4.14 16.15 12.39
C ARG A 202 -5.23 16.97 13.11
N PRO A 203 -6.25 17.53 12.43
CA PRO A 203 -7.32 18.29 13.09
C PRO A 203 -8.15 17.42 14.07
N LEU A 204 -8.43 16.16 13.71
CA LEU A 204 -9.15 15.23 14.59
C LEU A 204 -8.38 14.92 15.88
N LYS A 205 -7.07 14.69 15.79
CA LYS A 205 -6.21 14.54 16.98
C LYS A 205 -6.18 15.79 17.84
N THR A 206 -6.22 16.96 17.21
CA THR A 206 -6.27 18.24 17.91
C THR A 206 -7.59 18.37 18.67
N MET A 207 -8.72 18.02 18.04
CA MET A 207 -10.04 18.01 18.69
C MET A 207 -10.09 17.03 19.88
N GLU A 208 -9.57 15.81 19.72
CA GLU A 208 -9.46 14.80 20.80
C GLU A 208 -8.67 15.35 22.00
N SER A 209 -7.52 15.99 21.74
CA SER A 209 -6.69 16.58 22.79
C SER A 209 -7.40 17.73 23.52
N LYS A 210 -8.11 18.61 22.79
CA LYS A 210 -8.87 19.72 23.38
C LYS A 210 -10.07 19.22 24.19
N LEU A 211 -10.75 18.19 23.72
CA LEU A 211 -11.86 17.57 24.46
C LEU A 211 -11.37 16.94 25.76
N THR A 212 -10.15 16.39 25.77
CA THR A 212 -9.52 15.87 27.00
C THR A 212 -9.25 16.99 27.98
N LEU A 213 -8.80 18.17 27.53
CA LEU A 213 -8.64 19.34 28.40
C LEU A 213 -9.97 19.80 29.03
N ILE A 214 -11.06 19.76 28.27
CA ILE A 214 -12.40 20.08 28.79
C ILE A 214 -12.84 19.04 29.82
N ARG A 215 -12.62 17.76 29.53
CA ARG A 215 -12.91 16.68 30.47
C ARG A 215 -12.11 16.79 31.77
N GLU A 216 -10.89 17.31 31.69
CA GLU A 216 -10.02 17.60 32.84
C GLU A 216 -10.33 18.94 33.53
N GLY A 217 -11.32 19.72 33.05
CA GLY A 217 -11.68 21.03 33.61
C GLY A 217 -10.71 22.17 33.29
N LYS A 218 -9.73 21.93 32.42
CA LYS A 218 -8.71 22.92 32.03
C LYS A 218 -9.18 23.87 30.93
N ALA A 219 -10.31 23.57 30.30
CA ALA A 219 -10.94 24.38 29.28
C ALA A 219 -12.47 24.28 29.42
N GLU A 220 -13.18 25.35 29.09
CA GLU A 220 -14.66 25.38 29.17
C GLU A 220 -15.33 25.05 27.84
N ARG A 221 -14.59 25.15 26.72
CA ARG A 221 -15.10 24.94 25.36
C ARG A 221 -13.99 24.53 24.38
N LEU A 222 -14.41 23.99 23.23
CA LEU A 222 -13.55 23.70 22.09
C LEU A 222 -13.23 25.01 21.34
N ASP A 223 -12.24 25.75 21.80
CA ASP A 223 -11.80 26.98 21.13
C ASP A 223 -10.96 26.69 19.86
N GLY A 224 -11.06 27.57 18.85
CA GLY A 224 -10.24 27.56 17.63
C GLY A 224 -11.02 27.17 16.37
N THR A 225 -10.40 27.41 15.21
CA THR A 225 -10.99 27.10 13.90
C THR A 225 -10.62 25.68 13.45
N PHE A 226 -11.61 24.87 13.13
CA PHE A 226 -11.46 23.55 12.55
C PHE A 226 -11.74 23.60 11.03
N PRO A 227 -11.29 22.59 10.26
CA PRO A 227 -11.70 22.45 8.85
C PRO A 227 -13.22 22.45 8.69
N ALA A 228 -13.72 22.86 7.52
CA ALA A 228 -15.15 23.03 7.25
C ALA A 228 -15.98 21.78 7.51
N GLU A 229 -15.40 20.59 7.34
CA GLU A 229 -16.05 19.30 7.57
C GLU A 229 -16.16 18.94 9.07
N ILE A 230 -15.31 19.52 9.91
CA ILE A 230 -15.23 19.23 11.36
C ILE A 230 -15.89 20.36 12.17
N GLN A 231 -15.88 21.60 11.67
CA GLN A 231 -16.40 22.76 12.39
C GLN A 231 -17.84 22.57 12.91
N PRO A 232 -18.82 22.06 12.12
CA PRO A 232 -20.19 21.86 12.62
C PRO A 232 -20.26 20.89 13.81
N VAL A 233 -19.38 19.88 13.84
CA VAL A 233 -19.30 18.92 14.95
C VAL A 233 -18.73 19.59 16.20
N ALA A 234 -17.73 20.46 16.04
CA ALA A 234 -17.18 21.23 17.16
C ALA A 234 -18.21 22.19 17.75
N ASP A 235 -19.02 22.83 16.89
CA ASP A 235 -20.07 23.75 17.31
C ASP A 235 -21.18 23.02 18.08
N GLU A 236 -21.64 21.86 17.60
CA GLU A 236 -22.63 21.02 18.29
C GLU A 236 -22.12 20.52 19.66
N LEU A 237 -20.84 20.12 19.73
CA LEU A 237 -20.22 19.72 21.00
C LEU A 237 -20.16 20.89 21.98
N ASN A 238 -19.87 22.11 21.52
CA ASN A 238 -19.88 23.29 22.36
C ASN A 238 -21.28 23.61 22.91
N LEU A 239 -22.34 23.48 22.08
CA LEU A 239 -23.72 23.62 22.54
C LEU A 239 -24.08 22.59 23.62
N LEU A 240 -23.66 21.34 23.44
CA LEU A 240 -23.88 20.28 24.43
C LEU A 240 -23.13 20.55 25.74
N ILE A 241 -21.88 21.02 25.66
CA ILE A 241 -21.08 21.40 26.83
C ILE A 241 -21.76 22.56 27.57
N GLN A 242 -22.23 23.57 26.85
CA GLN A 242 -22.94 24.71 27.42
C GLN A 242 -24.24 24.28 28.12
N SER A 243 -25.07 23.48 27.45
CA SER A 243 -26.32 22.97 28.03
C SER A 243 -26.09 22.17 29.31
N ASN A 244 -25.06 21.30 29.33
CA ASN A 244 -24.68 20.56 30.53
C ASN A 244 -24.20 21.48 31.66
N SER A 245 -23.40 22.50 31.34
CA SER A 245 -22.97 23.51 32.32
C SER A 245 -24.18 24.21 32.97
N GLU A 246 -25.14 24.65 32.16
CA GLU A 246 -26.38 25.29 32.63
C GLU A 246 -27.26 24.36 33.48
N ILE A 247 -27.31 23.07 33.15
CA ILE A 247 -28.02 22.06 33.97
C ILE A 247 -27.34 21.91 35.33
N ILE A 248 -26.00 21.83 35.37
CA ILE A 248 -25.24 21.69 36.61
C ILE A 248 -25.42 22.93 37.50
N GLU A 249 -25.35 24.14 36.94
CA GLU A 249 -25.53 25.38 37.70
C GLU A 249 -26.96 25.53 38.24
N ARG A 250 -27.98 25.16 37.46
CA ARG A 250 -29.37 25.09 37.94
C ARG A 250 -29.54 24.08 39.06
N ALA A 251 -28.97 22.88 38.92
CA ALA A 251 -29.01 21.86 39.95
C ALA A 251 -28.33 22.33 41.26
N ARG A 252 -27.18 23.02 41.16
CA ARG A 252 -26.49 23.63 42.30
C ARG A 252 -27.38 24.65 43.01
N THR A 253 -28.03 25.53 42.27
CA THR A 253 -28.94 26.55 42.80
C THR A 253 -30.15 25.92 43.49
N GLN A 254 -30.79 24.91 42.88
CA GLN A 254 -31.93 24.21 43.46
C GLN A 254 -31.58 23.47 44.75
N VAL A 255 -30.44 22.77 44.79
CA VAL A 255 -29.95 22.11 46.00
C VAL A 255 -29.66 23.13 47.10
N GLY A 256 -29.10 24.29 46.74
CA GLY A 256 -28.89 25.42 47.66
C GLY A 256 -30.20 25.95 48.27
N ASN A 257 -31.22 26.17 47.44
CA ASN A 257 -32.52 26.65 47.88
C ASN A 257 -33.26 25.62 48.73
N LEU A 258 -33.22 24.34 48.33
CA LEU A 258 -33.83 23.25 49.09
C LEU A 258 -33.21 23.11 50.49
N ALA A 259 -31.88 23.27 50.58
CA ALA A 259 -31.19 23.28 51.86
C ALA A 259 -31.73 24.35 52.81
N HIS A 260 -31.91 25.56 52.30
CA HIS A 260 -32.43 26.66 53.09
C HIS A 260 -33.91 26.43 53.48
N ALA A 261 -34.73 25.98 52.53
CA ALA A 261 -36.14 25.69 52.72
C ALA A 261 -36.40 24.60 53.77
N LEU A 262 -35.51 23.61 53.92
CA LEU A 262 -35.63 22.56 54.94
C LEU A 262 -35.09 22.98 56.31
N LYS A 263 -34.03 23.80 56.37
CA LYS A 263 -33.39 24.20 57.63
C LYS A 263 -34.30 25.06 58.50
N THR A 264 -35.05 25.98 57.90
CA THR A 264 -35.95 26.91 58.60
C THR A 264 -37.09 26.20 59.35
N PRO A 265 -37.95 25.38 58.71
CA PRO A 265 -39.04 24.70 59.42
C PRO A 265 -38.52 23.68 60.44
N LEU A 266 -37.40 22.98 60.19
CA LEU A 266 -36.79 22.11 61.19
C LEU A 266 -36.29 22.89 62.42
N SER A 267 -35.85 24.13 62.24
CA SER A 267 -35.46 25.03 63.34
C SER A 267 -36.66 25.53 64.12
N VAL A 268 -37.76 25.86 63.45
CA VAL A 268 -39.03 26.17 64.11
C VAL A 268 -39.53 24.97 64.92
N LEU A 269 -39.60 23.76 64.33
CA LEU A 269 -40.03 22.54 65.03
C LEU A 269 -39.16 22.22 66.24
N ALA A 270 -37.83 22.34 66.11
CA ALA A 270 -36.91 22.11 67.22
C ALA A 270 -37.08 23.15 68.34
N ASN A 271 -37.28 24.44 68.00
CA ASN A 271 -37.47 25.51 68.97
C ASN A 271 -38.82 25.39 69.70
N GLU A 272 -39.90 25.10 68.98
CA GLU A 272 -41.25 24.97 69.54
C GLU A 272 -41.36 23.74 70.46
N ALA A 273 -40.73 22.63 70.06
CA ALA A 273 -40.62 21.43 70.89
C ALA A 273 -39.77 21.68 72.14
N SER A 274 -38.71 22.50 72.05
CA SER A 274 -37.87 22.86 73.21
C SER A 274 -38.59 23.77 74.22
N ALA A 275 -39.62 24.51 73.78
CA ALA A 275 -40.42 25.38 74.64
C ALA A 275 -41.44 24.64 75.53
N HIS A 276 -41.72 23.37 75.25
CA HIS A 276 -42.71 22.56 75.97
C HIS A 276 -42.05 21.39 76.71
N LYS A 277 -42.52 21.06 77.93
CA LYS A 277 -42.00 19.93 78.71
C LYS A 277 -42.91 18.71 78.55
N GLY A 278 -42.37 17.60 78.03
CA GLY A 278 -43.08 16.32 77.95
C GLY A 278 -42.37 15.27 77.07
N PRO A 279 -42.80 13.99 77.13
CA PRO A 279 -42.21 12.91 76.34
C PRO A 279 -42.27 13.16 74.82
N LEU A 280 -43.39 13.70 74.33
CA LEU A 280 -43.57 14.03 72.91
C LEU A 280 -42.61 15.14 72.43
N ALA A 281 -42.45 16.19 73.23
CA ALA A 281 -41.54 17.30 72.94
C ALA A 281 -40.07 16.84 72.83
N SER A 282 -39.64 15.94 73.72
CA SER A 282 -38.30 15.34 73.65
C SER A 282 -38.10 14.52 72.36
N LYS A 283 -39.11 13.74 71.96
CA LYS A 283 -39.07 12.94 70.72
C LYS A 283 -39.07 13.80 69.46
N VAL A 284 -39.87 14.86 69.41
CA VAL A 284 -39.88 15.79 68.26
C VAL A 284 -38.55 16.51 68.13
N THR A 285 -37.93 16.94 69.24
CA THR A 285 -36.61 17.58 69.22
C THR A 285 -35.53 16.61 68.73
N GLU A 286 -35.54 15.36 69.23
CA GLU A 286 -34.64 14.29 68.77
C GLU A 286 -34.80 14.03 67.27
N GLN A 287 -36.03 13.85 66.77
CA GLN A 287 -36.28 13.58 65.36
C GLN A 287 -35.96 14.79 64.45
N ALA A 288 -36.27 16.02 64.88
CA ALA A 288 -35.92 17.22 64.12
C ALA A 288 -34.40 17.38 63.99
N GLN A 289 -33.65 17.01 65.03
CA GLN A 289 -32.18 17.01 64.99
C GLN A 289 -31.65 15.93 64.04
N VAL A 290 -32.18 14.69 64.11
CA VAL A 290 -31.82 13.61 63.16
C VAL A 290 -32.08 14.04 61.71
N MET A 291 -33.25 14.62 61.42
CA MET A 291 -33.60 15.09 60.09
C MET A 291 -32.66 16.21 59.63
N ARG A 292 -32.29 17.15 60.50
CA ARG A 292 -31.35 18.22 60.19
C ARG A 292 -29.96 17.67 59.85
N ASP A 293 -29.48 16.71 60.63
CA ASP A 293 -28.16 16.11 60.42
C ASP A 293 -28.14 15.27 59.12
N GLN A 294 -29.20 14.51 58.84
CA GLN A 294 -29.36 13.79 57.58
C GLN A 294 -29.41 14.75 56.38
N VAL A 295 -30.21 15.81 56.44
CA VAL A 295 -30.31 16.82 55.38
C VAL A 295 -28.94 17.47 55.16
N SER A 296 -28.24 17.86 56.22
CA SER A 296 -26.88 18.43 56.10
C SER A 296 -25.91 17.44 55.44
N LEU A 297 -25.93 16.17 55.84
CA LEU A 297 -25.07 15.14 55.28
C LEU A 297 -25.35 14.91 53.78
N TYR A 298 -26.62 14.78 53.39
CA TYR A 298 -27.01 14.56 52.00
C TYR A 298 -26.72 15.78 51.13
N LEU A 299 -26.89 16.99 51.65
CA LEU A 299 -26.55 18.23 50.96
C LEU A 299 -25.04 18.38 50.80
N ASP A 300 -24.24 18.08 51.83
CA ASP A 300 -22.78 18.09 51.72
C ASP A 300 -22.26 16.99 50.79
N ARG A 301 -22.93 15.83 50.77
CA ARG A 301 -22.64 14.76 49.82
C ARG A 301 -23.00 15.16 48.39
N ALA A 302 -24.17 15.78 48.18
CA ALA A 302 -24.60 16.30 46.89
C ALA A 302 -23.70 17.44 46.40
N ARG A 303 -23.30 18.36 47.26
CA ARG A 303 -22.34 19.43 46.96
C ARG A 303 -20.96 18.89 46.63
N ARG A 304 -20.48 17.87 47.35
CA ARG A 304 -19.21 17.19 47.04
C ARG A 304 -19.29 16.42 45.72
N ALA A 305 -20.37 15.69 45.48
CA ALA A 305 -20.60 14.99 44.21
C ALA A 305 -20.71 15.98 43.03
N ALA A 306 -21.39 17.12 43.21
CA ALA A 306 -21.49 18.19 42.21
C ALA A 306 -20.20 19.02 42.04
N ARG A 307 -19.32 19.06 43.06
CA ARG A 307 -17.94 19.56 42.93
C ARG A 307 -17.03 18.57 42.22
N ALA A 308 -17.24 17.28 42.42
CA ALA A 308 -16.52 16.22 41.71
C ALA A 308 -17.02 16.02 40.26
N GLN A 309 -18.28 16.36 39.97
CA GLN A 309 -18.88 16.33 38.64
C GLN A 309 -18.77 17.65 37.86
N GLY A 310 -18.43 18.76 38.53
CA GLY A 310 -17.81 19.89 37.85
C GLY A 310 -16.44 19.39 37.39
N LEU A 311 -16.35 19.02 36.11
CA LEU A 311 -15.17 18.41 35.49
C LEU A 311 -13.90 19.12 35.98
N GLY A 312 -13.05 18.44 36.77
CA GLY A 312 -11.68 18.90 37.05
C GLY A 312 -11.35 19.60 38.37
N ALA A 313 -12.05 19.37 39.49
CA ALA A 313 -11.56 19.90 40.78
C ALA A 313 -10.32 19.13 41.29
N VAL A 314 -9.12 19.60 40.93
CA VAL A 314 -7.84 19.20 41.56
C VAL A 314 -7.47 20.26 42.60
N THR A 315 -7.35 19.86 43.86
CA THR A 315 -6.92 20.72 44.96
C THR A 315 -5.52 20.31 45.39
N ASP A 316 -4.64 21.30 45.55
CA ASP A 316 -3.34 21.07 46.18
C ASP A 316 -3.55 20.69 47.65
N VAL A 317 -3.08 19.49 48.01
CA VAL A 317 -3.38 18.85 49.31
C VAL A 317 -2.49 19.43 50.41
N GLN A 318 -1.29 19.92 50.05
CA GLN A 318 -0.28 20.35 51.00
C GLN A 318 -0.71 21.56 51.87
N PRO A 319 -1.31 22.64 51.31
CA PRO A 319 -1.80 23.76 52.11
C PRO A 319 -2.92 23.35 53.10
N VAL A 320 -3.74 22.35 52.72
CA VAL A 320 -4.85 21.85 53.54
C VAL A 320 -4.33 21.02 54.71
N ILE A 321 -3.36 20.15 54.46
CA ILE A 321 -2.68 19.35 55.50
C ILE A 321 -1.94 20.26 56.48
N ASP A 322 -1.24 21.29 55.99
CA ASP A 322 -0.53 22.25 56.85
C ASP A 322 -1.49 23.05 57.73
N GLY A 323 -2.66 23.43 57.18
CA GLY A 323 -3.74 24.05 57.95
C GLY A 323 -4.24 23.14 59.08
N LEU A 324 -4.52 21.87 58.75
CA LEU A 324 -4.99 20.86 59.70
C LEU A 324 -3.96 20.57 60.80
N ALA A 325 -2.69 20.43 60.44
CA ALA A 325 -1.59 20.21 61.37
C ALA A 325 -1.47 21.36 62.38
N ARG A 326 -1.56 22.61 61.91
CA ARG A 326 -1.56 23.80 62.79
C ARG A 326 -2.75 23.80 63.76
N THR A 327 -3.95 23.43 63.30
CA THR A 327 -5.12 23.37 64.19
C THR A 327 -5.03 22.25 65.22
N LEU A 328 -4.56 21.06 64.84
CA LEU A 328 -4.41 19.95 65.78
C LEU A 328 -3.34 20.23 66.84
N GLN A 329 -2.21 20.83 66.45
CA GLN A 329 -1.19 21.27 67.40
C GLN A 329 -1.69 22.34 68.40
N ARG A 330 -2.69 23.12 68.02
CA ARG A 330 -3.26 24.17 68.88
C ARG A 330 -4.34 23.65 69.83
N ILE A 331 -5.00 22.55 69.49
CA ILE A 331 -6.04 21.91 70.32
C ILE A 331 -5.44 20.94 71.33
N TYR A 332 -4.32 20.27 70.97
CA TYR A 332 -3.61 19.32 71.83
C TYR A 332 -2.45 19.96 72.61
N ARG A 333 -2.52 21.27 72.86
CA ARG A 333 -1.60 21.99 73.72
C ARG A 333 -2.23 22.27 75.07
#